data_AF-A0A821CWE9-F1
#
_entry.id   AF-A0A821CWE9-F1
#
_cell.length_a   1.000
_cell.length_b   1.000
_cell.length_c   1.000
_cell.angle_alpha   90.00
_cell.angle_beta   90.00
_cell.angle_gamma   90.00
#
_symmetry.space_group_name_H-M   'P 1'
#
loop_
_entity.id
_entity.type
_entity.pdbx_description
1 polymer ?
#
loop_
_entity_poly.entity_id
_entity_poly.type
_entity_poly.pdbx_seq_one_letter_code
_entity_poly.pdbx_strand_id
1 'polypeptide(L)'
;MSSSVLIFGASGYIGLGVALAMRRAGYQVYGMIRNEKHCATLIQHEIEPIVASSFDDVQPVANILASCSIIIDAVGFDPKLSPILLEAALHAGRDRTENGKLVHYAPLFIFTSGIMTFIQGRRDMRWSWVHIDDLAEGYVAVIRAPRSVVDGQLYNIAAPNDNPTYEELRTAMAKAQGRKEKIEYKEADGNVPSRWDTDSIINPAKAMNELGWRPRHVGFVEEIDTYYKAWAAHKAAHNAAK
;
A
#
# COMPACT_ATOMS: atom_id res chain seq x y z
N MET A 1 15.11 20.29 7.60
CA MET A 1 14.26 20.30 6.40
C MET A 1 13.03 19.48 6.73
N SER A 2 11.83 19.97 6.44
CA SER A 2 10.62 19.15 6.51
C SER A 2 10.73 18.05 5.47
N SER A 3 10.76 16.79 5.89
CA SER A 3 10.85 15.65 4.96
C SER A 3 9.59 15.57 4.11
N SER A 4 9.76 15.37 2.81
CA SER A 4 8.68 15.22 1.84
C SER A 4 8.64 13.82 1.24
N VAL A 5 7.45 13.41 0.83
CA VAL A 5 7.12 12.10 0.27
C VAL A 5 6.42 12.30 -1.07
N LEU A 6 6.93 11.65 -2.12
CA LEU A 6 6.21 11.49 -3.39
C LEU A 6 5.57 10.10 -3.44
N ILE A 7 4.28 10.03 -3.76
CA ILE A 7 3.54 8.76 -3.87
C ILE A 7 2.95 8.66 -5.27
N PHE A 8 3.41 7.67 -6.04
CA PHE A 8 2.80 7.29 -7.31
C PHE A 8 1.55 6.44 -7.02
N GLY A 9 0.40 6.79 -7.61
CA GLY A 9 -0.85 6.06 -7.36
C GLY A 9 -1.57 6.46 -6.07
N ALA A 10 -1.40 7.72 -5.62
CA ALA A 10 -1.91 8.22 -4.35
C ALA A 10 -3.43 8.18 -4.18
N SER A 11 -4.21 8.05 -5.27
CA SER A 11 -5.67 7.89 -5.22
C SER A 11 -6.15 6.43 -5.19
N GLY A 12 -5.22 5.46 -5.23
CA GLY A 12 -5.54 4.03 -5.17
C GLY A 12 -5.82 3.54 -3.74
N TYR A 13 -6.24 2.28 -3.60
CA TYR A 13 -6.54 1.68 -2.29
C TYR A 13 -5.34 1.74 -1.33
N ILE A 14 -4.18 1.25 -1.77
CA ILE A 14 -2.96 1.30 -0.95
C ILE A 14 -2.42 2.74 -0.87
N GLY A 15 -2.29 3.39 -2.03
CA GLY A 15 -1.68 4.71 -2.13
C GLY A 15 -2.35 5.77 -1.25
N LEU A 16 -3.69 5.78 -1.16
CA LEU A 16 -4.41 6.73 -0.32
C LEU A 16 -4.18 6.45 1.17
N GLY A 17 -4.28 5.19 1.60
CA GLY A 17 -4.01 4.82 3.00
C GLY A 17 -2.60 5.22 3.46
N VAL A 18 -1.61 4.96 2.59
CA VAL A 18 -0.21 5.38 2.82
C VAL A 18 -0.09 6.90 2.86
N ALA A 19 -0.68 7.63 1.91
CA ALA A 19 -0.63 9.08 1.86
C ALA A 19 -1.21 9.72 3.13
N LEU A 20 -2.34 9.20 3.62
CA LEU A 20 -2.97 9.64 4.86
C LEU A 20 -2.05 9.39 6.07
N ALA A 21 -1.43 8.22 6.17
CA ALA A 21 -0.48 7.93 7.25
C ALA A 21 0.74 8.86 7.21
N MET A 22 1.28 9.15 6.03
CA MET A 22 2.41 10.08 5.88
C MET A 22 2.03 11.51 6.31
N ARG A 23 0.83 11.99 5.95
CA ARG A 23 0.31 13.27 6.44
C ARG A 23 0.16 13.29 7.95
N ARG A 24 -0.48 12.27 8.54
CA ARG A 24 -0.59 12.13 10.01
C ARG A 24 0.78 12.08 10.71
N ALA A 25 1.78 11.52 10.04
CA ALA A 25 3.16 11.44 10.54
C ALA A 25 3.95 12.76 10.42
N GLY A 26 3.38 13.80 9.79
CA GLY A 26 3.95 15.14 9.68
C GLY A 26 4.72 15.42 8.39
N TYR A 27 4.62 14.55 7.37
CA TYR A 27 5.34 14.74 6.11
C TYR A 27 4.57 15.63 5.13
N GLN A 28 5.29 16.39 4.30
CA GLN A 28 4.70 16.97 3.10
C GLN A 28 4.48 15.86 2.07
N VAL A 29 3.26 15.72 1.53
CA VAL A 29 2.93 14.60 0.63
C VAL A 29 2.50 15.14 -0.73
N TYR A 30 3.21 14.69 -1.76
CA TYR A 30 2.86 14.88 -3.16
C TYR A 30 2.27 13.57 -3.70
N GLY A 31 1.07 13.63 -4.26
CA GLY A 31 0.37 12.45 -4.78
C GLY A 31 0.22 12.52 -6.29
N MET A 32 0.98 11.71 -7.03
CA MET A 32 0.82 11.62 -8.48
C MET A 32 -0.40 10.77 -8.84
N ILE A 33 -1.25 11.30 -9.71
CA ILE A 33 -2.51 10.69 -10.15
C ILE A 33 -2.73 10.89 -11.65
N ARG A 34 -3.56 10.04 -12.26
CA ARG A 34 -3.91 10.12 -13.69
C ARG A 34 -5.24 10.82 -13.99
N ASN A 35 -6.05 11.07 -12.97
CA ASN A 35 -7.42 11.54 -13.16
C ASN A 35 -7.74 12.67 -12.19
N GLU A 36 -7.97 13.87 -12.75
CA GLU A 36 -8.25 15.11 -12.01
C GLU A 36 -9.44 14.99 -11.05
N LYS A 37 -10.38 14.05 -11.28
CA LYS A 37 -11.52 13.82 -10.38
C LYS A 37 -11.11 13.50 -8.93
N HIS A 38 -9.88 13.03 -8.72
CA HIS A 38 -9.36 12.71 -7.39
C HIS A 38 -8.64 13.89 -6.70
N CYS A 39 -8.39 15.00 -7.40
CA CYS A 39 -7.69 16.16 -6.83
C CYS A 39 -8.39 16.69 -5.57
N ALA A 40 -9.71 16.87 -5.61
CA ALA A 40 -10.46 17.40 -4.47
C ALA A 40 -10.31 16.52 -3.21
N THR A 41 -10.37 15.20 -3.37
CA THR A 41 -10.16 14.25 -2.26
C THR A 41 -8.74 14.34 -1.70
N LEU A 42 -7.73 14.41 -2.55
CA LEU A 42 -6.34 14.53 -2.09
C LEU A 42 -6.09 15.86 -1.35
N ILE A 43 -6.58 16.97 -1.91
CA ILE A 43 -6.46 18.30 -1.31
C ILE A 43 -7.15 18.36 0.06
N GLN A 44 -8.34 17.75 0.20
CA GLN A 44 -9.06 17.66 1.48
C GLN A 44 -8.22 16.99 2.58
N HIS A 45 -7.30 16.12 2.21
CA HIS A 45 -6.38 15.43 3.11
C HIS A 45 -4.99 16.06 3.15
N GLU A 46 -4.84 17.29 2.65
CA GLU A 46 -3.58 18.03 2.60
C GLU A 46 -2.48 17.32 1.79
N ILE A 47 -2.89 16.50 0.82
CA ILE A 47 -2.02 15.86 -0.16
C ILE A 47 -2.03 16.73 -1.41
N GLU A 48 -0.86 17.15 -1.88
CA GLU A 48 -0.72 17.97 -3.08
C GLU A 48 -0.84 17.07 -4.34
N PRO A 49 -1.93 17.19 -5.13
CA PRO A 49 -2.12 16.32 -6.29
C PRO A 49 -1.24 16.78 -7.45
N ILE A 50 -0.50 15.85 -8.04
CA ILE A 50 0.23 16.08 -9.29
C ILE A 50 -0.43 15.24 -10.38
N VAL A 51 -1.09 15.91 -11.32
CA VAL A 51 -1.81 15.24 -12.39
C VAL A 51 -0.86 14.97 -13.55
N ALA A 52 -0.85 13.74 -14.02
CA ALA A 52 -0.10 13.31 -15.19
C ALA A 52 -0.97 12.48 -16.14
N SER A 53 -0.61 12.46 -17.42
CA SER A 53 -1.33 11.68 -18.43
C SER A 53 -1.22 10.17 -18.15
N SER A 54 -0.06 9.74 -17.66
CA SER A 54 0.28 8.37 -17.30
C SER A 54 1.35 8.35 -16.21
N PHE A 55 1.56 7.21 -15.56
CA PHE A 55 2.54 7.10 -14.47
C PHE A 55 3.99 6.99 -14.96
N ASP A 56 4.22 6.59 -16.21
CA ASP A 56 5.54 6.58 -16.85
C ASP A 56 6.01 7.99 -17.26
N ASP A 57 5.09 8.96 -17.36
CA ASP A 57 5.42 10.37 -17.53
C ASP A 57 5.81 11.01 -16.20
N VAL A 58 7.10 10.91 -15.87
CA VAL A 58 7.66 11.48 -14.63
C VAL A 58 8.00 12.97 -14.72
N GLN A 59 7.79 13.62 -15.87
CA GLN A 59 8.11 15.05 -16.04
C GLN A 59 7.36 15.97 -15.06
N PRO A 60 6.05 15.77 -14.81
CA PRO A 60 5.29 16.60 -13.85
C PRO A 60 5.85 16.55 -12.43
N VAL A 61 6.54 15.46 -12.08
CA VAL A 61 7.13 15.24 -10.75
C VAL A 61 8.66 15.40 -10.73
N ALA A 62 9.31 15.85 -11.81
CA ALA A 62 10.76 15.88 -11.91
C ALA A 62 11.44 16.72 -10.80
N ASN A 63 10.90 17.91 -10.50
CA ASN A 63 11.42 18.77 -9.43
C ASN A 63 11.21 18.16 -8.03
N ILE A 64 10.10 17.43 -7.87
CA ILE A 64 9.74 16.75 -6.62
C ILE A 64 10.67 15.54 -6.43
N LEU A 65 10.86 14.73 -7.46
CA LEU A 65 11.83 13.63 -7.47
C LEU A 65 13.24 14.09 -7.11
N ALA A 66 13.64 15.28 -7.58
CA ALA A 66 14.96 15.84 -7.29
C ALA A 66 15.12 16.33 -5.84
N SER A 67 14.05 16.50 -5.06
CA SER A 67 14.12 17.11 -3.72
C SER A 67 13.49 16.28 -2.60
N CYS A 68 12.63 15.29 -2.92
CA CYS A 68 11.93 14.48 -1.94
C CYS A 68 12.81 13.41 -1.27
N SER A 69 12.79 13.38 0.05
CA SER A 69 13.51 12.36 0.82
C SER A 69 13.01 10.93 0.61
N ILE A 70 11.73 10.77 0.23
CA ILE A 70 11.03 9.48 0.19
C ILE A 70 10.18 9.41 -1.08
N ILE A 71 10.22 8.26 -1.76
CA ILE A 71 9.42 7.94 -2.94
C ILE A 71 8.72 6.61 -2.69
N ILE A 72 7.42 6.56 -2.95
CA ILE A 72 6.59 5.36 -2.78
C ILE A 72 5.90 5.05 -4.11
N ASP A 73 6.19 3.87 -4.67
CA ASP A 73 5.46 3.32 -5.81
C ASP A 73 4.27 2.49 -5.30
N ALA A 74 3.06 3.02 -5.46
CA ALA A 74 1.80 2.35 -5.14
C ALA A 74 0.89 2.19 -6.37
N VAL A 75 1.47 2.16 -7.59
CA VAL A 75 0.70 1.97 -8.83
C VAL A 75 0.28 0.51 -9.03
N GLY A 76 1.00 -0.42 -8.41
CA GLY A 76 0.79 -1.87 -8.52
C GLY A 76 1.93 -2.55 -9.29
N PHE A 77 1.95 -3.89 -9.29
CA PHE A 77 2.97 -4.65 -10.00
C PHE A 77 2.71 -4.59 -11.51
N ASP A 78 3.43 -3.70 -12.20
CA ASP A 78 3.49 -3.63 -13.66
C ASP A 78 4.96 -3.80 -14.09
N PRO A 79 5.31 -4.93 -14.74
CA PRO A 79 6.68 -5.21 -15.18
C PRO A 79 7.29 -4.17 -16.12
N LYS A 80 6.46 -3.32 -16.76
CA LYS A 80 6.93 -2.24 -17.63
C LYS A 80 7.11 -0.93 -16.86
N LEU A 81 6.20 -0.63 -15.94
CA LEU A 81 6.18 0.65 -15.23
C LEU A 81 7.12 0.69 -14.02
N SER A 82 7.16 -0.35 -13.18
CA SER A 82 7.96 -0.34 -11.96
C SER A 82 9.46 -0.06 -12.21
N PRO A 83 10.09 -0.62 -13.27
CA PRO A 83 11.46 -0.25 -13.64
C PRO A 83 11.63 1.23 -13.97
N ILE A 84 10.65 1.86 -14.66
CA ILE A 84 10.71 3.28 -15.02
C ILE A 84 10.71 4.16 -13.77
N LEU A 85 9.85 3.84 -12.80
CA LEU A 85 9.75 4.60 -11.55
C LEU A 85 11.01 4.43 -10.67
N LEU A 86 11.54 3.20 -10.61
CA LEU A 86 12.79 2.93 -9.89
C LEU A 86 13.96 3.67 -10.54
N GLU A 87 14.08 3.62 -11.87
CA GLU A 87 15.10 4.35 -12.61
C GLU A 87 14.98 5.86 -12.39
N ALA A 88 13.77 6.43 -12.43
CA ALA A 88 13.57 7.85 -12.15
C ALA A 88 14.03 8.24 -10.72
N ALA A 89 13.76 7.39 -9.73
CA ALA A 89 14.23 7.59 -8.36
C ALA A 89 15.76 7.51 -8.25
N LEU A 90 16.40 6.54 -8.94
CA LEU A 90 17.86 6.39 -8.99
C LEU A 90 18.53 7.58 -9.69
N HIS A 91 17.98 8.04 -10.82
CA HIS A 91 18.50 9.21 -11.55
C HIS A 91 18.40 10.50 -10.73
N ALA A 92 17.33 10.64 -9.94
CA ALA A 92 17.20 11.74 -9.01
C ALA A 92 18.21 11.62 -7.87
N GLY A 93 18.42 10.40 -7.35
CA GLY A 93 19.37 10.03 -6.30
C GLY A 93 20.83 10.08 -6.74
N ARG A 94 21.38 11.29 -6.88
CA ARG A 94 22.80 11.51 -7.22
C ARG A 94 23.43 12.60 -6.39
N ASP A 95 24.74 12.49 -6.22
CA ASP A 95 25.57 13.54 -5.65
C ASP A 95 25.47 14.82 -6.48
N ARG A 96 25.35 15.95 -5.80
CA ARG A 96 25.24 17.27 -6.44
C ARG A 96 25.98 18.32 -5.66
N THR A 97 26.39 19.39 -6.33
CA THR A 97 27.01 20.53 -5.66
C THR A 97 25.95 21.60 -5.40
N GLU A 98 25.64 21.86 -4.13
CA GLU A 98 24.76 22.96 -3.71
C GLU A 98 25.58 23.99 -2.93
N ASN A 99 25.55 25.25 -3.36
CA ASN A 99 26.31 26.35 -2.74
C ASN A 99 27.80 26.02 -2.52
N GLY A 100 28.41 25.33 -3.50
CA GLY A 100 29.82 24.91 -3.45
C GLY A 100 30.13 23.70 -2.56
N LYS A 101 29.12 23.02 -2.01
CA LYS A 101 29.28 21.82 -1.19
C LYS A 101 28.70 20.59 -1.87
N LEU A 102 29.41 19.47 -1.79
CA LEU A 102 28.86 18.18 -2.20
C LEU A 102 27.71 17.79 -1.26
N VAL A 103 26.56 17.50 -1.85
CA VAL A 103 25.36 17.02 -1.20
C VAL A 103 25.08 15.63 -1.76
N HIS A 104 25.19 14.61 -0.91
CA HIS A 104 24.76 13.26 -1.23
C HIS A 104 23.24 13.19 -1.11
N TYR A 105 22.57 12.91 -2.22
CA TYR A 105 21.13 12.73 -2.25
C TYR A 105 20.80 11.33 -2.74
N ALA A 106 20.13 10.57 -1.88
CA ALA A 106 19.62 9.24 -2.19
C ALA A 106 18.24 9.14 -1.53
N PRO A 107 17.14 9.16 -2.29
CA PRO A 107 15.81 9.02 -1.70
C PRO A 107 15.60 7.59 -1.19
N LEU A 108 14.81 7.43 -0.13
CA LEU A 108 14.30 6.11 0.23
C LEU A 108 13.19 5.73 -0.77
N PHE A 109 13.35 4.61 -1.46
CA PHE A 109 12.34 4.09 -2.38
C PHE A 109 11.59 2.92 -1.74
N ILE A 110 10.26 3.02 -1.64
CA ILE A 110 9.38 1.96 -1.16
C ILE A 110 8.54 1.48 -2.35
N PHE A 111 8.70 0.22 -2.71
CA PHE A 111 7.82 -0.44 -3.67
C PHE A 111 6.69 -1.16 -2.93
N THR A 112 5.45 -0.92 -3.34
CA THR A 112 4.29 -1.68 -2.87
C THR A 112 3.44 -2.14 -4.03
N SER A 113 2.95 -3.38 -3.93
CA SER A 113 1.97 -3.90 -4.88
C SER A 113 0.87 -4.61 -4.13
N GLY A 114 -0.33 -4.54 -4.69
CA GLY A 114 -1.50 -5.26 -4.22
C GLY A 114 -2.15 -5.95 -5.41
N ILE A 115 -2.75 -7.11 -5.14
CA ILE A 115 -3.56 -7.81 -6.11
C ILE A 115 -4.96 -7.98 -5.57
N MET A 116 -5.95 -7.54 -6.35
CA MET A 116 -7.34 -7.80 -6.02
C MET A 116 -7.60 -9.29 -6.27
N THR A 117 -7.92 -10.02 -5.21
CA THR A 117 -8.10 -11.47 -5.31
C THR A 117 -9.57 -11.83 -5.27
N PHE A 118 -9.96 -12.72 -6.18
CA PHE A 118 -11.20 -13.47 -6.04
C PHE A 118 -10.91 -14.62 -5.10
N ILE A 119 -11.72 -14.79 -4.06
CA ILE A 119 -11.55 -15.85 -3.06
C ILE A 119 -11.95 -17.20 -3.71
N GLN A 120 -11.05 -17.79 -4.51
CA GLN A 120 -11.16 -19.13 -5.07
C GLN A 120 -9.88 -19.93 -4.71
N GLY A 121 -9.99 -21.25 -4.69
CA GLY A 121 -8.92 -22.14 -4.23
C GLY A 121 -9.38 -23.11 -3.15
N ARG A 122 -8.43 -23.87 -2.60
CA ARG A 122 -8.68 -24.88 -1.56
C ARG A 122 -9.26 -24.25 -0.30
N ARG A 123 -10.14 -25.02 0.36
CA ARG A 123 -10.86 -24.59 1.58
C ARG A 123 -9.93 -24.24 2.74
N ASP A 124 -8.86 -25.01 2.87
CA ASP A 124 -7.87 -24.92 3.93
C ASP A 124 -6.69 -24.00 3.58
N MET A 125 -6.71 -23.34 2.42
CA MET A 125 -5.66 -22.39 2.03
C MET A 125 -5.58 -21.23 3.01
N ARG A 126 -4.35 -20.83 3.36
CA ARG A 126 -4.07 -19.75 4.32
C ARG A 126 -3.16 -18.68 3.74
N TRP A 127 -3.61 -17.44 3.79
CA TRP A 127 -2.79 -16.26 3.50
C TRP A 127 -2.68 -15.38 4.73
N SER A 128 -1.53 -14.72 4.91
CA SER A 128 -1.39 -13.63 5.86
C SER A 128 -2.07 -12.37 5.36
N TRP A 129 -2.81 -11.71 6.25
CA TRP A 129 -3.50 -10.45 5.96
C TRP A 129 -2.87 -9.30 6.73
N VAL A 130 -3.18 -8.06 6.31
CA VAL A 130 -2.84 -6.86 7.06
C VAL A 130 -3.86 -5.77 6.73
N HIS A 131 -4.31 -5.06 7.75
CA HIS A 131 -5.17 -3.90 7.53
C HIS A 131 -4.37 -2.77 6.86
N ILE A 132 -5.03 -1.97 6.01
CA ILE A 132 -4.35 -0.93 5.23
C ILE A 132 -3.69 0.13 6.12
N ASP A 133 -4.33 0.51 7.23
CA ASP A 133 -3.72 1.44 8.18
C ASP A 133 -2.46 0.85 8.83
N ASP A 134 -2.46 -0.44 9.17
CA ASP A 134 -1.29 -1.09 9.76
C ASP A 134 -0.15 -1.24 8.76
N LEU A 135 -0.47 -1.52 7.48
CA LEU A 135 0.51 -1.52 6.40
C LEU A 135 1.18 -0.15 6.27
N ALA A 136 0.37 0.91 6.26
CA ALA A 136 0.84 2.28 6.13
C ALA A 136 1.70 2.72 7.33
N GLU A 137 1.31 2.36 8.55
CA GLU A 137 2.13 2.59 9.75
C GLU A 137 3.44 1.78 9.72
N GLY A 138 3.45 0.62 9.05
CA GLY A 138 4.67 -0.14 8.75
C GLY A 138 5.66 0.66 7.89
N TYR A 139 5.17 1.36 6.87
CA TYR A 139 6.01 2.21 6.04
C TYR A 139 6.51 3.43 6.82
N VAL A 140 5.67 4.03 7.66
CA VAL A 140 6.09 5.10 8.57
C VAL A 140 7.20 4.63 9.51
N ALA A 141 7.11 3.41 10.03
CA ALA A 141 8.14 2.83 10.89
C ALA A 141 9.48 2.64 10.15
N VAL A 142 9.47 2.15 8.91
CA VAL A 142 10.68 2.06 8.06
C VAL A 142 11.29 3.44 7.82
N ILE A 143 10.47 4.43 7.48
CA ILE A 143 10.94 5.79 7.18
C ILE A 143 11.56 6.47 8.40
N ARG A 144 11.00 6.24 9.60
CA ARG A 144 11.48 6.85 10.85
C ARG A 144 12.70 6.13 11.43
N ALA A 145 12.94 4.89 11.05
CA ALA A 145 14.08 4.13 11.57
C ALA A 145 15.41 4.74 11.10
N PRO A 146 16.48 4.64 11.91
CA PRO A 146 17.80 5.09 11.49
C PRO A 146 18.23 4.39 10.20
N ARG A 147 18.87 5.11 9.27
CA ARG A 147 19.35 4.53 8.01
C ARG A 147 20.26 3.31 8.21
N SER A 148 21.09 3.33 9.25
CA SER A 148 21.95 2.19 9.61
C SER A 148 21.20 0.91 9.97
N VAL A 149 19.90 1.00 10.29
CA VAL A 149 19.04 -0.15 10.58
C VAL A 149 18.39 -0.67 9.29
N VAL A 150 17.90 0.23 8.42
CA VAL A 150 17.05 -0.15 7.28
C VAL A 150 17.78 -0.28 5.95
N ASP A 151 19.02 0.21 5.84
CA ASP A 151 19.77 0.15 4.58
C ASP A 151 20.09 -1.30 4.17
N GLY A 152 19.80 -1.62 2.91
CA GLY A 152 19.91 -2.97 2.36
C GLY A 152 18.98 -4.02 3.00
N GLN A 153 17.99 -3.60 3.80
CA GLN A 153 17.10 -4.53 4.52
C GLN A 153 15.78 -4.77 3.79
N LEU A 154 15.28 -6.00 3.92
CA LEU A 154 13.91 -6.38 3.56
C LEU A 154 13.08 -6.59 4.81
N TYR A 155 11.85 -6.08 4.79
CA TYR A 155 10.86 -6.21 5.88
C TYR A 155 9.54 -6.70 5.32
N ASN A 156 8.96 -7.68 6.01
CA ASN A 156 7.59 -8.12 5.76
C ASN A 156 6.64 -7.38 6.69
N ILE A 157 5.51 -6.91 6.14
CA ILE A 157 4.45 -6.24 6.89
C ILE A 157 3.17 -7.08 6.76
N ALA A 158 2.82 -7.77 7.83
CA ALA A 158 1.67 -8.67 7.92
C ALA A 158 1.16 -8.69 9.37
N ALA A 159 -0.14 -8.82 9.58
CA ALA A 159 -0.66 -9.04 10.93
C ALA A 159 -0.17 -10.41 11.45
N PRO A 160 0.49 -10.45 12.62
CA PRO A 160 1.06 -11.68 13.16
C PRO A 160 -0.09 -12.61 13.56
N ASN A 161 -0.02 -13.85 13.08
CA ASN A 161 -1.03 -14.89 13.34
C ASN A 161 -2.43 -14.61 12.75
N ASP A 162 -2.59 -13.62 11.86
CA ASP A 162 -3.81 -13.43 11.07
C ASP A 162 -3.67 -14.15 9.73
N ASN A 163 -3.92 -15.45 9.76
CA ASN A 163 -3.84 -16.35 8.62
C ASN A 163 -5.01 -17.34 8.60
N PRO A 164 -6.27 -16.87 8.59
CA PRO A 164 -7.45 -17.73 8.56
C PRO A 164 -7.44 -18.60 7.31
N THR A 165 -8.08 -19.76 7.42
CA THR A 165 -8.44 -20.56 6.26
C THR A 165 -9.41 -19.79 5.37
N TYR A 166 -9.40 -20.10 4.08
CA TYR A 166 -10.39 -19.59 3.14
C TYR A 166 -11.83 -19.97 3.53
N GLU A 167 -12.04 -21.12 4.16
CA GLU A 167 -13.33 -21.51 4.72
C GLU A 167 -13.77 -20.57 5.86
N GLU A 168 -12.91 -20.28 6.83
CA GLU A 168 -13.19 -19.34 7.92
C GLU A 168 -13.51 -17.94 7.35
N LEU A 169 -12.70 -17.46 6.41
CA LEU A 169 -12.87 -16.18 5.73
C LEU A 169 -14.24 -16.06 5.05
N ARG A 170 -14.58 -17.03 4.19
CA ARG A 170 -15.84 -17.01 3.43
C ARG A 170 -17.05 -17.17 4.34
N THR A 171 -16.93 -17.98 5.39
CA THR A 171 -17.98 -18.18 6.41
C THR A 171 -18.23 -16.89 7.18
N ALA A 172 -17.18 -16.22 7.62
CA ALA A 172 -17.26 -14.93 8.30
C ALA A 172 -17.93 -13.86 7.41
N MET A 173 -17.52 -13.77 6.14
CA MET A 173 -18.12 -12.85 5.17
C MET A 173 -19.60 -13.13 4.88
N ALA A 174 -19.98 -14.40 4.70
CA ALA A 174 -21.37 -14.79 4.45
C ALA A 174 -22.25 -14.44 5.66
N LYS A 175 -21.76 -14.72 6.87
CA LYS A 175 -22.44 -14.36 8.12
C LYS A 175 -22.61 -12.85 8.26
N ALA A 176 -21.56 -12.05 8.03
CA ALA A 176 -21.62 -10.58 8.09
C ALA A 176 -22.64 -10.00 7.10
N GLN A 177 -22.82 -10.66 5.96
CA GLN A 177 -23.81 -10.31 4.93
C GLN A 177 -25.23 -10.79 5.22
N GLY A 178 -25.44 -11.54 6.31
CA GLY A 178 -26.74 -12.17 6.61
C GLY A 178 -27.12 -13.28 5.63
N ARG A 179 -26.17 -13.81 4.85
CA ARG A 179 -26.43 -14.89 3.89
C ARG A 179 -26.53 -16.22 4.61
N LYS A 180 -27.54 -17.00 4.23
CA LYS A 180 -27.83 -18.34 4.78
C LYS A 180 -27.56 -19.48 3.81
N GLU A 181 -27.18 -19.14 2.58
CA GLU A 181 -26.85 -20.11 1.54
C GLU A 181 -25.56 -20.87 1.85
N LYS A 182 -25.47 -22.10 1.35
CA LYS A 182 -24.26 -22.90 1.43
C LYS A 182 -23.18 -22.24 0.57
N ILE A 183 -21.99 -22.06 1.13
CA ILE A 183 -20.86 -21.49 0.41
C ILE A 183 -20.40 -22.50 -0.64
N GLU A 184 -20.55 -22.14 -1.92
CA GLU A 184 -20.02 -22.94 -3.02
C GLU A 184 -18.51 -22.72 -3.17
N TYR A 185 -17.76 -23.81 -3.10
CA TYR A 185 -16.32 -23.80 -3.35
C TYR A 185 -16.06 -24.12 -4.81
N LYS A 186 -15.19 -23.31 -5.43
CA LYS A 186 -14.63 -23.60 -6.75
C LYS A 186 -13.13 -23.75 -6.57
N GLU A 187 -12.60 -24.88 -7.05
CA GLU A 187 -11.16 -25.07 -7.18
C GLU A 187 -10.59 -24.00 -8.10
N ALA A 188 -9.27 -23.75 -7.97
CA ALA A 188 -8.58 -22.84 -8.87
C ALA A 188 -8.78 -23.28 -10.33
N ASP A 189 -9.26 -22.37 -11.17
CA ASP A 189 -9.42 -22.57 -12.60
C ASP A 189 -8.37 -21.76 -13.39
N GLY A 190 -8.43 -21.77 -14.72
CA GLY A 190 -7.50 -20.97 -15.54
C GLY A 190 -7.50 -19.46 -15.25
N ASN A 191 -8.50 -18.92 -14.54
CA ASN A 191 -8.57 -17.51 -14.13
C ASN A 191 -7.89 -17.23 -12.79
N VAL A 192 -7.73 -18.25 -11.94
CA VAL A 192 -6.94 -18.19 -10.69
C VAL A 192 -5.74 -19.10 -10.87
N PRO A 193 -4.57 -18.56 -11.27
CA PRO A 193 -3.36 -19.34 -11.46
C PRO A 193 -3.13 -20.28 -10.26
N SER A 194 -2.85 -21.55 -10.53
CA SER A 194 -2.64 -22.57 -9.47
C SER A 194 -1.58 -22.14 -8.43
N ARG A 195 -0.63 -21.28 -8.80
CA ARG A 195 0.34 -20.68 -7.88
C ARG A 195 -0.30 -19.84 -6.76
N TRP A 196 -1.50 -19.29 -6.97
CA TRP A 196 -2.25 -18.57 -5.94
C TRP A 196 -3.06 -19.51 -5.06
N ASP A 197 -3.26 -20.77 -5.45
CA ASP A 197 -3.88 -21.80 -4.61
C ASP A 197 -2.84 -22.46 -3.68
N THR A 198 -2.06 -21.62 -2.99
CA THR A 198 -0.96 -22.03 -2.11
C THR A 198 -1.02 -21.27 -0.78
N ASP A 199 -0.45 -21.86 0.27
CA ASP A 199 -0.31 -21.18 1.55
C ASP A 199 0.76 -20.08 1.43
N SER A 200 0.40 -18.87 1.85
CA SER A 200 1.28 -17.70 1.86
C SER A 200 1.27 -17.08 3.26
N ILE A 201 2.00 -17.72 4.17
CA ILE A 201 2.13 -17.28 5.56
C ILE A 201 3.42 -16.49 5.70
N ILE A 202 3.27 -15.21 6.02
CA ILE A 202 4.35 -14.23 6.07
C ILE A 202 4.79 -14.04 7.52
N ASN A 203 6.10 -14.00 7.76
CA ASN A 203 6.68 -13.71 9.07
C ASN A 203 7.07 -12.22 9.21
N PRO A 204 6.35 -11.42 10.02
CA PRO A 204 6.63 -10.01 10.24
C PRO A 204 7.62 -9.73 11.39
N ALA A 205 8.19 -10.77 12.03
CA ALA A 205 8.98 -10.64 13.26
C ALA A 205 10.13 -9.63 13.12
N LYS A 206 10.78 -9.55 11.95
CA LYS A 206 11.85 -8.58 11.72
C LYS A 206 11.37 -7.13 11.83
N ALA A 207 10.24 -6.79 11.20
CA ALA A 207 9.65 -5.46 11.28
C ALA A 207 9.22 -5.14 12.72
N MET A 208 8.68 -6.13 13.43
CA MET A 208 8.30 -5.99 14.83
C MET A 208 9.53 -5.76 15.73
N ASN A 209 10.60 -6.52 15.55
CA ASN A 209 11.74 -6.48 16.45
C ASN A 209 12.66 -5.27 16.19
N GLU A 210 12.90 -4.93 14.93
CA GLU A 210 13.87 -3.88 14.55
C GLU A 210 13.23 -2.50 14.42
N LEU A 211 11.96 -2.42 14.00
CA LEU A 211 11.29 -1.13 13.75
C LEU A 211 10.31 -0.75 14.87
N GLY A 212 10.05 -1.65 15.81
CA GLY A 212 9.02 -1.46 16.84
C GLY A 212 7.59 -1.46 16.28
N TRP A 213 7.40 -1.80 15.00
CA TRP A 213 6.08 -1.82 14.37
C TRP A 213 5.17 -2.88 15.01
N ARG A 214 3.92 -2.51 15.31
CA ARG A 214 2.90 -3.43 15.83
C ARG A 214 1.58 -3.09 15.14
N PRO A 215 0.88 -4.06 14.53
CA PRO A 215 -0.44 -3.82 13.99
C PRO A 215 -1.43 -3.57 15.13
N ARG A 216 -2.42 -2.72 14.86
CA ARG A 216 -3.51 -2.37 15.78
C ARG A 216 -4.78 -3.15 15.48
N HIS A 217 -4.93 -3.63 14.25
CA HIS A 217 -6.06 -4.44 13.83
C HIS A 217 -5.81 -5.92 14.16
N VAL A 218 -6.80 -6.55 14.78
CA VAL A 218 -6.64 -7.86 15.46
C VAL A 218 -6.82 -9.06 14.53
N GLY A 219 -7.38 -8.84 13.34
CA GLY A 219 -7.48 -9.86 12.30
C GLY A 219 -8.69 -9.68 11.39
N PHE A 220 -8.61 -10.17 10.16
CA PHE A 220 -9.68 -9.96 9.18
C PHE A 220 -11.02 -10.59 9.60
N VAL A 221 -10.97 -11.82 10.12
CA VAL A 221 -12.18 -12.56 10.51
C VAL A 221 -12.80 -11.95 11.77
N GLU A 222 -11.97 -11.53 12.71
CA GLU A 222 -12.35 -10.92 13.98
C GLU A 222 -13.07 -9.59 13.78
N GLU A 223 -12.62 -8.79 12.81
CA GLU A 223 -13.15 -7.45 12.54
C GLU A 223 -14.12 -7.40 11.33
N ILE A 224 -14.52 -8.56 10.80
CA ILE A 224 -15.30 -8.66 9.56
C ILE A 224 -16.60 -7.85 9.59
N ASP A 225 -17.28 -7.78 10.74
CA ASP A 225 -18.52 -7.04 10.88
C ASP A 225 -18.30 -5.53 10.71
N THR A 226 -17.19 -5.01 11.23
CA THR A 226 -16.80 -3.61 11.07
C THR A 226 -16.46 -3.33 9.61
N TYR A 227 -15.66 -4.20 8.99
CA TYR A 227 -15.25 -4.05 7.59
C TYR A 227 -16.43 -4.14 6.62
N TYR A 228 -17.35 -5.08 6.85
CA TYR A 228 -18.54 -5.21 6.03
C TYR A 228 -19.45 -3.98 6.13
N LYS A 229 -19.66 -3.44 7.35
CA LYS A 229 -20.44 -2.21 7.55
C LYS A 229 -19.80 -1.01 6.85
N ALA A 230 -18.48 -0.86 6.97
CA ALA A 230 -17.74 0.21 6.29
C ALA A 230 -17.87 0.11 4.76
N TRP A 231 -17.70 -1.10 4.20
CA TRP A 231 -17.91 -1.36 2.78
C TRP A 231 -19.34 -1.06 2.33
N ALA A 232 -20.35 -1.51 3.08
CA ALA A 232 -21.76 -1.31 2.76
C ALA A 232 -22.12 0.18 2.74
N ALA A 233 -21.64 0.93 3.74
CA ALA A 233 -21.81 2.39 3.80
C ALA A 233 -21.14 3.09 2.61
N HIS A 234 -19.90 2.73 2.28
CA HIS A 234 -19.19 3.28 1.13
C HIS A 234 -19.92 3.00 -0.19
N LYS A 235 -20.39 1.76 -0.39
CA LYS A 235 -21.13 1.36 -1.58
C LYS A 235 -22.46 2.12 -1.71
N ALA A 236 -23.17 2.33 -0.60
CA ALA A 236 -24.40 3.11 -0.59
C ALA A 236 -24.15 4.58 -0.99
N ALA A 237 -23.13 5.22 -0.41
CA ALA A 237 -22.75 6.59 -0.75
C ALA A 237 -22.30 6.73 -2.21
N HIS A 238 -21.51 5.78 -2.72
CA HIS A 238 -21.08 5.76 -4.13
C HIS A 238 -22.26 5.64 -5.10
N ASN A 239 -23.25 4.80 -4.76
CA ASN A 239 -24.45 4.65 -5.59
C ASN A 239 -25.36 5.89 -5.55
N ALA A 240 -25.41 6.61 -4.44
CA ALA A 240 -26.19 7.84 -4.31
C ALA A 240 -25.57 9.06 -5.02
N ALA A 241 -24.27 9.02 -5.29
CA ALA A 241 -23.52 10.08 -5.98
C ALA A 241 -23.45 9.91 -7.51
N LYS A 242 -24.04 8.83 -8.05
CA LYS A 242 -24.20 8.57 -9.49
C LYS A 242 -25.58 9.00 -9.96
#